data_AF-A0A3S4IZA5-F1
#
_entry.id   AF-A0A3S4IZA5-F1
#
_cell.length_a   1.000
_cell.length_b   1.000
_cell.length_c   1.000
_cell.angle_alpha   90.00
_cell.angle_beta   90.00
_cell.angle_gamma   90.00
#
_symmetry.space_group_name_H-M   'P 1'
#
loop_
_entity.id
_entity.type
_entity.pdbx_description
1 polymer ?
#
loop_
_entity_poly.entity_id
_entity_poly.type
_entity_poly.pdbx_seq_one_letter_code
_entity_poly.pdbx_strand_id
1 'polypeptide(L)' 'MSLSRIGTIVSTWALPIFITRYGINNVMLIGALISLVGLGVSVMFAPETRGLTLTQTGNMTLRGTPSDNPR' A
#
# COMPACT_ATOMS: atom_id res chain seq x y z
N MET A 1 -17.59 5.03 -6.73
CA MET A 1 -17.13 3.63 -6.93
C MET A 1 -16.71 3.28 -8.37
N SER A 2 -16.54 4.23 -9.31
CA SER A 2 -16.22 3.90 -10.72
C SER A 2 -14.72 3.85 -11.04
N LEU A 3 -13.88 4.68 -10.40
CA LEU A 3 -12.46 4.80 -10.75
C LEU A 3 -11.67 3.50 -10.53
N SER A 4 -11.93 2.80 -9.42
CA SER A 4 -11.24 1.55 -9.08
C SER A 4 -11.48 0.43 -10.12
N ARG A 5 -12.65 0.42 -10.77
CA ARG A 5 -12.99 -0.57 -11.82
C ARG A 5 -12.28 -0.28 -13.12
N ILE A 6 -12.25 0.99 -13.53
CA ILE A 6 -11.60 1.42 -14.77
C ILE A 6 -10.09 1.18 -14.68
N GLY A 7 -9.45 1.54 -13.57
CA GLY A 7 -8.03 1.29 -13.37
C GLY A 7 -7.67 -0.19 -13.39
N THR A 8 -8.51 -1.04 -12.77
CA THR A 8 -8.29 -2.49 -12.78
C THR A 8 -8.42 -3.08 -14.18
N ILE A 9 -9.44 -2.70 -14.95
CA ILE A 9 -9.63 -3.16 -16.33
C ILE A 9 -8.45 -2.75 -17.21
N VAL A 10 -8.01 -1.48 -17.12
CA VAL A 10 -6.89 -0.98 -17.90
C VAL A 10 -5.60 -1.71 -17.55
N SER A 11 -5.29 -1.94 -16.26
CA SER A 11 -4.08 -2.66 -15.84
C SER A 11 -4.05 -4.11 -16.31
N THR A 12 -5.17 -4.82 -16.27
CA THR A 12 -5.25 -6.23 -16.70
C THR A 12 -4.94 -6.40 -18.18
N TRP A 13 -5.34 -5.45 -19.03
CA TRP A 13 -5.03 -5.49 -20.47
C TRP A 13 -3.67 -4.86 -20.80
N ALA A 14 -3.24 -3.86 -20.05
CA ALA A 14 -1.97 -3.18 -20.27
C ALA A 14 -0.77 -4.10 -19.96
N LEU A 15 -0.78 -4.79 -18.82
CA LEU A 15 0.32 -5.67 -18.38
C LEU A 15 0.78 -6.68 -19.46
N PRO A 16 -0.09 -7.51 -20.05
CA PRO A 16 0.33 -8.47 -21.06
C PRO A 16 0.87 -7.81 -22.33
N ILE A 17 0.34 -6.64 -22.72
CA ILE A 17 0.84 -5.87 -23.87
C ILE A 17 2.25 -5.32 -23.59
N PHE A 18 2.49 -4.80 -22.39
CA PHE A 18 3.80 -4.31 -21.99
C PHE A 18 4.83 -5.43 -21.90
N ILE A 19 4.46 -6.60 -21.38
CA ILE A 19 5.35 -7.75 -21.28
C ILE A 19 5.72 -8.30 -22.65
N THR A 20 4.76 -8.40 -23.58
CA THR A 20 5.00 -8.88 -24.94
C THR A 20 5.85 -7.93 -25.77
N ARG A 21 5.72 -6.61 -25.56
CA ARG A 21 6.45 -5.59 -26.33
C ARG A 21 7.83 -5.21 -25.75
N TYR A 22 7.97 -5.20 -24.43
CA TYR A 22 9.17 -4.72 -23.74
C TYR A 22 9.89 -5.80 -22.91
N GLY A 23 9.34 -7.01 -22.83
CA GLY A 23 9.88 -8.11 -22.04
C GLY A 23 9.60 -7.98 -20.54
N ILE A 24 9.67 -9.12 -19.84
CA ILE A 24 9.33 -9.21 -18.40
C ILE A 24 10.27 -8.35 -17.54
N ASN A 25 11.58 -8.35 -17.85
CA ASN A 25 12.58 -7.64 -17.06
C ASN A 25 12.27 -6.12 -16.98
N ASN A 26 12.03 -5.48 -18.12
CA ASN A 26 11.76 -4.05 -18.17
C ASN A 26 10.43 -3.68 -17.47
N VAL A 27 9.38 -4.51 -17.64
CA VAL A 27 8.08 -4.28 -16.99
C VAL A 27 8.17 -4.42 -15.47
N MET A 28 8.97 -5.36 -14.96
CA MET A 28 9.21 -5.50 -13.52
C MET A 28 9.94 -4.29 -12.93
N LEU A 29 10.93 -3.75 -13.64
CA LEU A 29 11.60 -2.51 -13.20
C LEU A 29 10.64 -1.33 -13.17
N ILE A 30 9.75 -1.21 -14.17
CA ILE A 30 8.70 -0.18 -14.18
C ILE A 30 7.73 -0.38 -13.00
N GLY A 31 7.30 -1.60 -12.71
CA GLY A 31 6.44 -1.89 -11.55
C GLY A 31 7.09 -1.55 -10.21
N ALA A 32 8.39 -1.84 -10.07
CA ALA A 32 9.18 -1.47 -8.91
C ALA A 32 9.29 0.06 -8.78
N LEU A 33 9.50 0.77 -9.88
CA LEU A 33 9.54 2.23 -9.92
C LEU A 33 8.18 2.83 -9.47
N ILE A 34 7.06 2.30 -9.96
CA ILE A 34 5.72 2.74 -9.56
C ILE A 34 5.52 2.54 -8.05
N SER A 35 5.96 1.40 -7.51
CA SER A 35 5.89 1.10 -6.08
C SER A 35 6.73 2.07 -5.25
N LEU A 36 7.94 2.40 -5.71
CA LEU A 36 8.81 3.40 -5.07
C LEU A 36 8.19 4.79 -5.07
N VAL A 37 7.55 5.19 -6.17
CA VAL A 37 6.83 6.47 -6.24
C VAL A 37 5.66 6.48 -5.26
N GLY A 38 4.87 5.41 -5.20
CA GLY A 38 3.77 5.27 -4.22
C GLY A 38 4.26 5.33 -2.78
N LEU A 39 5.41 4.71 -2.49
CA LEU A 39 6.08 4.80 -1.20
C LEU A 39 6.52 6.24 -0.91
N GLY A 40 7.15 6.93 -1.87
CA GLY A 40 7.58 8.31 -1.71
C GLY A 40 6.42 9.25 -1.39
N VAL A 41 5.30 9.09 -2.11
CA VAL A 41 4.06 9.83 -1.84
C VAL A 41 3.52 9.50 -0.45
N SER A 42 3.48 8.21 -0.09
CA SER A 42 3.05 7.76 1.24
C SER A 42 3.89 8.37 2.36
N VAL A 43 5.21 8.41 2.21
CA VAL A 43 6.13 9.02 3.19
C VAL A 43 5.95 10.54 3.29
N MET A 44 5.67 11.21 2.18
CA MET A 44 5.39 12.66 2.16
C MET A 44 4.04 12.99 2.80
N PHE A 45 3.01 12.17 2.53
CA PHE A 45 1.66 12.29 3.08
C PHE A 45 1.49 11.67 4.47
N ALA A 46 2.54 11.06 5.02
CA ALA A 46 2.61 10.62 6.40
C ALA A 46 3.43 11.59 7.28
N PRO A 47 3.14 12.92 7.33
CA PRO A 47 3.79 13.81 8.29
C PRO A 47 3.28 13.61 9.72
N GLU A 48 2.07 13.07 9.87
CA GLU A 48 1.39 12.93 11.17
C GLU A 48 1.88 11.73 12.01
N THR A 49 2.65 10.83 11.39
CA THR A 49 3.32 9.69 12.05
C THR A 49 4.83 9.90 12.22
N ARG A 50 5.37 11.08 11.85
CA ARG A 50 6.79 11.44 11.99
C ARG A 50 7.11 11.79 13.45
N GLY A 51 7.31 10.77 14.28
CA GLY A 51 7.73 10.95 15.68
C GLY A 51 7.10 9.97 16.67
N LEU A 52 6.15 9.15 16.24
CA LEU A 52 5.57 8.10 17.07
C LEU A 52 6.40 6.83 16.93
N THR A 53 6.73 6.20 18.05
CA THR A 53 7.33 4.86 18.04
C THR A 53 6.31 3.86 17.50
N LEU A 54 6.77 2.81 16.79
CA LEU A 54 5.91 1.76 16.23
C LEU A 54 4.93 1.18 17.27
N THR A 55 5.34 1.17 18.53
CA THR A 55 4.57 0.73 19.70
C THR A 55 3.42 1.66 20.08
N GLN A 56 3.48 2.97 19.82
CA GLN A 56 2.37 3.91 20.08
C GLN A 56 1.35 3.93 18.95
N THR A 57 1.79 3.87 17.69
CA THR A 57 0.87 3.89 16.53
C THR A 57 0.15 2.56 16.32
N GLY A 58 0.79 1.43 16.70
CA GLY A 58 0.21 0.10 16.59
C GLY A 58 -0.69 -0.32 17.76
N ASN A 59 -0.76 0.47 18.85
CA ASN A 59 -1.57 0.14 20.02
C ASN A 59 -3.04 0.49 19.79
N MET A 60 -3.71 -0.29 18.94
CA MET A 60 -5.16 -0.36 18.97
C MET A 60 -5.54 -1.03 20.28
N THR A 61 -6.00 -0.25 21.28
CA THR A 61 -6.74 -0.77 22.42
C THR A 61 -7.93 -1.54 21.84
N LEU A 62 -7.75 -2.85 21.66
CA LEU A 62 -8.82 -3.80 21.41
C LEU A 62 -9.74 -3.69 22.63
N ARG A 63 -10.77 -2.84 22.53
CA ARG A 63 -11.80 -2.67 23.55
C ARG A 63 -12.70 -3.90 23.53
N GLY A 64 -12.17 -5.00 24.07
CA GLY A 64 -12.81 -6.30 24.04
C GLY A 64 -12.22 -7.33 25.01
N THR A 65 -11.22 -6.99 25.83
CA THR A 65 -10.88 -7.79 27.01
C THR A 65 -11.61 -7.21 28.22
N PRO A 66 -12.63 -7.90 28.77
CA PRO A 66 -13.18 -7.59 30.06
C PRO A 66 -12.05 -7.64 31.10
N SER A 67 -11.66 -6.47 31.60
CA SER A 67 -10.95 -6.35 32.85
C SER A 67 -11.96 -6.57 33.98
N ASP A 68 -12.14 -7.79 34.43
CA ASP A 68 -12.63 -8.04 35.79
C ASP A 68 -12.30 -9.46 36.25
N ASN A 69 -11.25 -9.61 37.05
CA ASN A 69 -11.41 -10.05 38.44
C ASN A 69 -10.04 -10.11 39.15
N PRO A 70 -9.72 -9.14 40.01
CA PRO A 70 -8.72 -9.29 41.04
C PRO A 70 -9.41 -9.58 42.39
N ARG A 71 -9.58 -10.87 42.72
CA ARG A 71 -9.52 -11.52 44.05
C ARG A 71 -10.27 -12.85 44.05
#